data_AF-P97194-F1
#
_entry.id   AF-P97194-F1
#
_cell.length_a   1.000
_cell.length_b   1.000
_cell.length_c   1.000
_cell.angle_alpha   90.00
_cell.angle_beta   90.00
_cell.angle_gamma   90.00
#
_symmetry.space_group_name_H-M   'P 1'
#
loop_
_entity.id
_entity.type
_entity.pdbx_description
1 polymer ?
#
loop_
_entity_poly.entity_id
_entity_poly.type
_entity_poly.pdbx_seq_one_letter_code
_entity_poly.pdbx_strand_id
1 'polypeptide(L)' 'VLDHPFLSQLLRMPNVIITPHTAYYTERVLQDTTEKTIRNCLNFERSLQHE' A
#
# COMPACT_ATOMS: atom_id res chain seq x y z
N VAL A 1 7.01 8.60 -17.09
CA VAL A 1 7.52 9.62 -16.14
C VAL A 1 6.31 10.30 -15.54
N LEU A 2 6.28 10.50 -14.22
CA LEU A 2 5.14 11.06 -13.49
C LEU A 2 4.96 12.54 -13.83
N ASP A 3 4.41 12.83 -15.02
CA ASP A 3 4.07 14.20 -15.41
C ASP A 3 2.68 14.54 -14.89
N HIS A 4 2.63 14.88 -13.61
CA HIS A 4 1.48 15.57 -13.05
C HIS A 4 1.81 17.07 -12.94
N PRO A 5 1.03 17.97 -13.55
CA PRO A 5 1.38 19.38 -13.67
C PRO A 5 1.62 20.05 -12.30
N PHE A 6 0.96 19.58 -11.25
CA PHE A 6 1.11 20.11 -9.91
C PHE A 6 2.28 19.51 -9.11
N LEU A 7 2.81 18.35 -9.51
CA LEU A 7 3.91 17.70 -8.78
C LEU A 7 5.17 18.56 -8.80
N SER A 8 5.52 19.10 -9.96
CA SER A 8 6.66 20.01 -10.12
C SER A 8 6.52 21.30 -9.31
N GLN A 9 5.29 21.80 -9.13
CA GLN A 9 5.03 22.96 -8.29
C GLN A 9 5.23 22.63 -6.81
N LEU A 10 4.63 21.52 -6.34
CA LEU A 10 4.71 21.09 -4.95
C LEU A 10 6.15 20.75 -4.53
N LEU A 11 6.94 20.11 -5.41
CA LEU A 11 8.35 19.79 -5.16
C LEU A 11 9.25 21.02 -4.97
N ARG A 12 8.84 22.20 -5.45
CA ARG A 12 9.59 23.45 -5.27
C ARG A 12 9.22 24.23 -4.00
N MET A 13 8.20 23.81 -3.25
CA MET A 13 7.73 24.52 -2.06
C MET A 13 8.49 24.03 -0.81
N PRO A 14 9.18 24.90 -0.05
CA PRO A 14 10.03 24.48 1.07
C PRO A 14 9.25 23.93 2.28
N ASN A 15 7.94 24.17 2.32
CA ASN A 15 7.02 23.72 3.37
C ASN A 15 6.24 22.46 2.98
N VAL A 16 6.62 21.78 1.90
CA VAL A 16 5.94 20.59 1.39
C VAL A 16 6.91 19.40 1.41
N ILE A 17 6.46 18.28 1.97
CA ILE A 17 7.16 16.99 1.95
C ILE A 17 6.27 16.00 1.22
N ILE A 18 6.78 15.39 0.15
CA ILE A 18 6.07 14.38 -0.64
C ILE A 18 6.74 13.04 -0.40
N THR A 19 5.95 12.03 -0.05
CA THR A 19 6.41 10.64 0.04
C THR A 19 5.59 9.76 -0.91
N PRO A 20 6.22 8.82 -1.65
CA PRO A 20 5.54 8.02 -2.66
C PRO A 20 4.72 6.88 -2.01
N HIS A 21 3.58 7.24 -1.42
CA HIS A 21 2.68 6.32 -0.72
C HIS A 21 3.41 5.41 0.28
N THR A 22 4.43 5.90 0.99
CA THR A 22 5.24 5.07 1.91
C THR A 22 4.70 5.03 3.32
N ALA A 23 3.51 5.58 3.57
CA ALA A 23 2.89 5.59 4.89
C ALA A 23 2.67 4.19 5.45
N TYR A 24 2.50 3.17 4.59
CA TYR A 24 2.34 1.78 5.00
C TYR A 24 3.67 1.06 5.29
N TYR A 25 4.83 1.66 4.97
CA TYR A 25 6.13 0.96 4.97
C TYR A 25 6.73 0.89 6.38
N THR A 26 6.08 0.11 7.24
CA THR A 26 6.58 -0.27 8.55
C THR A 26 6.67 -1.79 8.63
N GLU A 27 7.63 -2.32 9.38
CA GLU A 27 7.82 -3.77 9.52
C GLU A 27 6.53 -4.49 9.92
N ARG A 28 5.82 -3.95 10.94
CA ARG A 28 4.55 -4.50 11.41
C ARG A 28 3.49 -4.55 10.30
N VAL A 29 3.25 -3.42 9.61
CA VAL A 29 2.19 -3.37 8.59
C VAL A 29 2.50 -4.30 7.42
N LEU A 30 3.78 -4.44 7.04
CA LEU A 30 4.17 -5.38 5.99
C LEU A 30 3.93 -6.82 6.42
N GLN A 31 4.36 -7.21 7.62
CA GLN A 31 4.11 -8.55 8.17
C GLN A 31 2.61 -8.86 8.26
N ASP A 32 1.83 -7.95 8.84
CA ASP A 32 0.38 -8.09 8.99
C ASP A 32 -0.31 -8.22 7.62
N THR A 33 0.09 -7.41 6.63
CA THR A 33 -0.48 -7.44 5.28
C THR A 33 -0.22 -8.78 4.60
N THR A 34 1.01 -9.30 4.69
CA THR A 34 1.36 -10.62 4.15
C THR A 34 0.57 -11.73 4.84
N GLU A 35 0.53 -11.74 6.18
CA GLU A 35 -0.21 -12.75 6.94
C GLU A 35 -1.70 -12.72 6.60
N LYS A 36 -2.31 -11.53 6.60
CA LYS A 36 -3.72 -11.33 6.27
C LYS A 36 -4.04 -11.82 4.86
N THR A 37 -3.17 -11.53 3.90
CA THR A 37 -3.35 -11.93 2.50
C THR A 37 -3.37 -13.45 2.38
N ILE A 38 -2.41 -14.15 2.99
CA ILE A 38 -2.36 -15.61 2.98
C ILE A 38 -3.60 -16.20 3.66
N ARG A 39 -4.00 -15.68 4.83
CA ARG A 39 -5.22 -16.12 5.52
C ARG A 39 -6.48 -15.95 4.66
N ASN A 40 -6.59 -14.82 3.96
CA ASN A 40 -7.74 -14.57 3.08
C ASN A 40 -7.79 -15.57 1.92
N CYS A 41 -6.65 -15.92 1.31
CA CYS A 41 -6.60 -16.95 0.27
C CYS A 41 -7.05 -18.32 0.80
N LEU A 42 -6.55 -18.74 1.96
CA LEU A 42 -6.94 -20.02 2.57
C LEU A 42 -8.42 -20.06 2.96
N ASN A 43 -8.95 -18.95 3.49
CA ASN A 43 -10.37 -18.84 3.83
C ASN A 43 -11.25 -18.95 2.58
N PHE A 44 -10.83 -18.30 1.48
CA PHE A 44 -11.52 -18.40 0.20
C PHE A 44 -11.50 -19.84 -0.32
N GLU A 45 -10.34 -20.50 -0.34
CA GLU A 45 -10.21 -21.91 -0.76
C GLU A 45 -11.12 -22.84 0.07
N ARG A 46 -11.14 -22.68 1.39
CA ARG A 46 -12.00 -23.49 2.28
C ARG A 46 -13.48 -23.23 2.07
N SER A 47 -13.88 -22.00 1.76
CA SER A 47 -15.29 -21.71 1.47
C SER A 47 -15.80 -22.46 0.23
N LEU A 48 -14.94 -22.71 -0.77
CA LEU A 48 -15.28 -23.50 -1.96
C LEU A 48 -15.47 -25.00 -1.66
N GLN A 49 -14.94 -25.51 -0.53
CA GLN A 49 -15.11 -26.91 -0.13
C GLN A 49 -16.43 -27.19 0.59
N HIS A 50 -17.17 -26.13 0.95
CA HIS A 50 -18.45 -26.22 1.66
C HIS A 50 -19.66 -25.92 0.76
N GLU A 51 -19.44 -25.77 -0.55
CA GLU A 51 -20.45 -25.75 -1.63
C GLU A 51 -20.46 -27.11 -2.37
#